data_AF-A0A1E8PXK4-F1
#
_entry.id   AF-A0A1E8PXK4-F1
#
_cell.length_a   1.000
_cell.length_b   1.000
_cell.length_c   1.000
_cell.angle_alpha   90.00
_cell.angle_beta   90.00
_cell.angle_gamma   90.00
#
_symmetry.space_group_name_H-M   'P 1'
#
loop_
_entity.id
_entity.type
_entity.pdbx_description
1 polymer ?
#
loop_
_entity_poly.entity_id
_entity_poly.type
_entity_poly.pdbx_seq_one_letter_code
_entity_poly.pdbx_strand_id
1 'polypeptide(L)'
;MLVGKRVGQALAATVVAGGLLGFGVAPATAWPLPLSSDDVNYLNAIRGGFPGNDDQLLLAGKQACRMLYTGQGGAATINATAAQYGASPEQAANLVGAARGTMCTQAPG
;
A
#
# COMPACT_ATOMS: atom_id res chain seq x y z
N MET A 1 -4.72 -65.82 8.91
CA MET A 1 -6.11 -65.92 8.41
C MET A 1 -6.95 -64.89 9.17
N LEU A 2 -7.88 -64.23 8.48
CA LEU A 2 -8.97 -63.34 8.96
C LEU A 2 -8.74 -61.80 8.94
N VAL A 3 -9.21 -61.27 7.81
CA VAL A 3 -9.85 -59.96 7.55
C VAL A 3 -10.80 -59.52 8.67
N GLY A 4 -10.91 -58.20 8.93
CA GLY A 4 -11.99 -57.66 9.77
C GLY A 4 -12.08 -56.13 9.90
N LYS A 5 -12.70 -55.49 8.90
CA LYS A 5 -13.34 -54.15 8.93
C LYS A 5 -13.78 -53.64 10.32
N ARG A 6 -13.50 -52.37 10.64
CA ARG A 6 -14.52 -51.30 10.77
C ARG A 6 -13.88 -49.95 11.14
N VAL A 7 -13.90 -49.07 10.14
CA VAL A 7 -13.88 -47.62 10.25
C VAL A 7 -14.93 -47.18 11.28
N GLY A 8 -14.54 -46.36 12.24
CA GLY A 8 -15.43 -45.89 13.31
C GLY A 8 -14.85 -44.67 14.02
N GLN A 9 -14.86 -43.54 13.32
CA GLN A 9 -14.99 -42.17 13.86
C GLN A 9 -14.19 -41.82 15.12
N ALA A 10 -12.94 -41.37 14.93
CA ALA A 10 -12.25 -40.54 15.91
C ALA A 10 -12.45 -39.07 15.56
N LEU A 11 -13.51 -38.46 16.11
CA LEU A 11 -13.64 -37.00 16.19
C LEU A 11 -13.90 -36.65 17.66
N ALA A 12 -12.81 -36.42 18.39
CA ALA A 12 -12.86 -35.75 19.68
C ALA A 12 -11.89 -34.57 19.63
N ALA A 13 -12.35 -33.49 18.99
CA ALA A 13 -11.71 -32.19 19.04
C ALA A 13 -12.49 -31.31 20.02
N THR A 14 -11.94 -31.06 21.20
CA THR A 14 -12.32 -29.92 22.04
C THR A 14 -11.07 -29.37 22.71
N VAL A 15 -10.34 -28.52 21.98
CA VAL A 15 -9.34 -27.61 22.55
C VAL A 15 -10.11 -26.45 23.18
N VAL A 16 -10.27 -26.47 24.49
CA VAL A 16 -10.81 -25.34 25.26
C VAL A 16 -9.66 -24.38 25.55
N ALA A 17 -9.48 -23.39 24.68
CA ALA A 17 -8.58 -22.26 24.91
C ALA A 17 -9.18 -20.94 24.37
N GLY A 18 -10.49 -20.75 24.54
CA GLY A 18 -11.23 -19.58 24.04
C GLY A 18 -11.42 -18.44 25.06
N GLY A 19 -10.64 -18.40 26.14
CA GLY A 19 -10.92 -17.53 27.30
C GLY A 19 -10.21 -16.18 27.35
N LEU A 20 -9.22 -15.90 26.50
CA LEU A 20 -8.35 -14.71 26.66
C LEU A 20 -8.42 -13.68 25.52
N LEU A 21 -9.24 -13.90 24.49
CA LEU A 21 -9.39 -12.97 23.36
C LEU A 21 -10.62 -12.05 23.49
N GLY A 22 -11.12 -11.86 24.72
CA GLY A 22 -12.22 -10.95 25.04
C GLY A 22 -11.85 -9.46 25.09
N PHE A 23 -10.74 -9.05 24.47
CA PHE A 23 -10.47 -7.63 24.25
C PHE A 23 -11.34 -7.17 23.10
N GLY A 24 -12.40 -6.42 23.43
CA GLY A 24 -13.08 -5.59 22.44
C GLY A 24 -12.02 -4.81 21.68
N VAL A 25 -11.86 -5.11 20.40
CA VAL A 25 -11.09 -4.27 19.49
C VAL A 25 -11.84 -2.94 19.42
N ALA A 26 -11.46 -2.01 20.31
CA ALA A 26 -11.86 -0.63 20.15
C ALA A 26 -11.52 -0.25 18.70
N PRO A 27 -12.45 0.35 17.93
CA PRO A 27 -12.15 0.78 16.58
C PRO A 27 -10.87 1.62 16.66
N ALA A 28 -9.89 1.30 15.81
CA ALA A 28 -8.67 2.08 15.74
C ALA A 28 -9.07 3.53 15.46
N THR A 29 -8.99 4.40 16.47
CA THR A 29 -9.21 5.82 16.31
C THR A 29 -7.97 6.36 15.63
N ALA A 30 -8.09 6.71 14.34
CA ALA A 30 -7.02 7.41 13.64
C ALA A 30 -6.75 8.72 14.39
N TRP A 31 -5.58 8.82 15.02
CA TRP A 31 -5.10 10.10 15.52
C TRP A 31 -4.96 11.02 14.31
N PRO A 32 -5.59 12.20 14.28
CA PRO A 32 -5.47 13.09 13.13
C PRO A 32 -4.01 13.51 13.00
N LEU A 33 -3.28 12.89 12.07
CA LEU A 33 -2.00 13.39 11.60
C LEU A 33 -2.33 14.46 10.57
N PRO A 34 -2.10 15.75 10.86
CA PRO A 34 -2.36 16.79 9.89
C PRO A 34 -1.44 16.58 8.68
N LEU A 35 -2.04 16.54 7.49
CA LEU A 35 -1.28 16.54 6.24
C LEU A 35 -0.55 17.88 6.10
N SER A 36 0.69 17.84 5.61
CA SER A 36 1.42 19.07 5.28
C SER A 36 0.79 19.76 4.06
N SER A 37 1.08 21.05 3.87
CA SER A 37 0.65 21.78 2.68
C SER A 37 1.12 21.11 1.38
N ASP A 38 2.33 20.53 1.38
CA ASP A 38 2.88 19.85 0.22
C ASP A 38 2.17 18.52 -0.06
N ASP A 39 1.82 17.76 0.99
CA ASP A 39 0.99 16.55 0.86
C ASP A 39 -0.38 16.91 0.24
N VAL A 40 -1.00 18.00 0.68
CA VAL A 40 -2.29 18.47 0.13
C VAL A 40 -2.17 18.91 -1.33
N ASN A 41 -1.16 19.71 -1.66
CA ASN A 41 -0.93 20.19 -3.03
C ASN A 41 -0.67 19.03 -4.00
N TYR A 42 0.14 18.06 -3.58
CA TYR A 42 0.37 16.84 -4.34
C TYR A 42 -0.92 16.06 -4.55
N LEU A 43 -1.69 15.79 -3.50
CA LEU A 43 -2.93 15.02 -3.60
C LEU A 43 -3.95 15.70 -4.52
N ASN A 44 -4.06 17.02 -4.47
CA ASN A 44 -4.93 17.78 -5.37
C ASN A 44 -4.55 17.61 -6.86
N ALA A 45 -3.29 17.37 -7.18
CA ALA A 45 -2.83 17.21 -8.56
C ALA A 45 -3.08 15.82 -9.15
N ILE A 46 -3.21 14.79 -8.31
CA ILE A 46 -3.15 13.38 -8.74
C ILE A 46 -4.39 12.56 -8.37
N ARG A 47 -5.22 13.04 -7.44
CA ARG A 47 -6.52 12.41 -7.13
C ARG A 47 -7.38 12.28 -8.39
N GLY A 48 -8.03 11.13 -8.54
CA GLY A 48 -8.83 10.79 -9.72
C GLY A 48 -8.01 10.43 -10.96
N GLY A 49 -6.70 10.72 -10.98
CA GLY A 49 -5.79 10.38 -12.07
C GLY A 49 -4.97 9.12 -11.82
N PHE A 50 -4.67 8.76 -10.57
CA PHE A 50 -3.87 7.58 -10.21
C PHE A 50 -4.67 6.62 -9.31
N PRO A 51 -4.52 5.28 -9.44
CA PRO A 51 -5.25 4.33 -8.61
C PRO A 51 -4.84 4.40 -7.14
N GLY A 52 -5.82 4.33 -6.24
CA GLY A 52 -5.61 4.19 -4.80
C GLY A 52 -6.24 5.30 -3.96
N ASN A 53 -6.14 5.15 -2.64
CA ASN A 53 -6.55 6.16 -1.67
C ASN A 53 -5.41 7.15 -1.39
N ASP A 54 -5.70 8.23 -0.66
CA ASP A 54 -4.72 9.28 -0.37
C ASP A 54 -3.42 8.77 0.26
N ASP A 55 -3.49 7.80 1.17
CA ASP A 55 -2.30 7.22 1.78
C ASP A 55 -1.43 6.48 0.77
N GLN A 56 -2.05 5.69 -0.11
CA GLN A 56 -1.35 5.00 -1.20
C GLN A 56 -0.73 6.00 -2.19
N LEU A 57 -1.45 7.09 -2.47
CA LEU A 57 -0.98 8.16 -3.33
C LEU A 57 0.24 8.87 -2.74
N LEU A 58 0.19 9.25 -1.46
CA LEU A 58 1.31 9.86 -0.73
C LEU A 58 2.51 8.92 -0.67
N LEU A 59 2.28 7.63 -0.42
CA LEU A 59 3.32 6.63 -0.42
C LEU A 59 3.98 6.49 -1.80
N ALA A 60 3.19 6.41 -2.86
CA ALA A 60 3.68 6.31 -4.24
C ALA A 60 4.54 7.52 -4.63
N GLY A 61 4.10 8.73 -4.31
CA GLY A 61 4.85 9.96 -4.58
C GLY A 61 6.18 9.99 -3.84
N LYS A 62 6.18 9.64 -2.54
CA LYS A 62 7.40 9.57 -1.73
C LYS A 62 8.37 8.49 -2.21
N GLN A 63 7.85 7.35 -2.68
CA GLN A 63 8.66 6.30 -3.30
C GLN A 63 9.28 6.74 -4.63
N ALA A 64 8.51 7.42 -5.49
CA ALA A 64 9.03 8.01 -6.72
C ALA A 64 10.15 9.00 -6.45
N CYS A 65 9.96 9.92 -5.49
CA CYS A 65 11.00 10.85 -5.06
C CYS A 65 12.27 10.13 -4.60
N ARG A 66 12.13 9.05 -3.81
CA ARG A 66 13.27 8.24 -3.38
C ARG A 66 14.03 7.66 -4.57
N MET A 67 13.31 7.02 -5.51
CA MET A 67 13.92 6.43 -6.71
C MET A 67 14.75 7.45 -7.49
N LEU A 68 14.20 8.66 -7.69
CA LEU A 68 14.89 9.75 -8.38
C LEU A 68 16.12 10.23 -7.62
N TYR A 69 16.04 10.47 -6.32
CA TYR A 69 17.20 10.87 -5.51
C TYR A 69 18.28 9.79 -5.45
N THR A 70 17.91 8.51 -5.61
CA THR A 70 18.86 7.40 -5.70
C THR A 70 19.39 7.16 -7.12
N GLY A 71 19.03 8.03 -8.09
CA GLY A 71 19.58 8.01 -9.43
C GLY A 71 18.86 7.11 -10.44
N GLN A 72 17.63 6.65 -10.15
CA GLN A 72 16.92 5.71 -11.03
C GLN A 72 16.49 6.33 -12.37
N GLY A 73 16.57 7.65 -12.57
CA GLY A 73 16.17 8.34 -13.80
C GLY A 73 14.65 8.37 -14.01
N GLY A 74 14.14 9.41 -14.68
CA GLY A 74 12.70 9.68 -14.78
C GLY A 74 11.91 8.57 -15.47
N ALA A 75 12.36 8.13 -16.64
CA ALA A 75 11.65 7.10 -17.42
C ALA A 75 11.57 5.75 -16.68
N ALA A 76 12.67 5.33 -16.04
CA ALA A 76 12.67 4.08 -15.27
C ALA A 76 11.90 4.21 -13.94
N THR A 77 11.86 5.40 -13.34
CA THR A 77 10.98 5.69 -12.20
C THR A 77 9.51 5.56 -12.60
N ILE A 78 9.10 6.17 -13.72
CA ILE A 78 7.72 6.09 -14.25
C ILE A 78 7.33 4.63 -14.51
N ASN A 79 8.18 3.88 -15.21
CA ASN A 79 7.91 2.48 -15.52
C ASN A 79 7.80 1.62 -14.24
N ALA A 80 8.67 1.83 -13.26
CA ALA A 80 8.62 1.14 -11.98
C ALA A 80 7.33 1.47 -11.22
N THR A 81 6.94 2.75 -11.16
CA THR A 81 5.69 3.18 -10.54
C THR A 81 4.47 2.59 -11.24
N ALA A 82 4.43 2.61 -12.57
CA ALA A 82 3.34 2.02 -13.35
C ALA A 82 3.19 0.52 -13.05
N ALA A 83 4.30 -0.23 -13.07
CA ALA A 83 4.31 -1.66 -12.80
C ALA A 83 3.90 -1.99 -11.36
N GLN A 84 4.41 -1.25 -10.38
CA GLN A 84 4.17 -1.52 -8.95
C GLN A 84 2.70 -1.28 -8.56
N TYR A 85 2.05 -0.28 -9.15
CA TYR A 85 0.71 0.15 -8.79
C TYR A 85 -0.37 -0.28 -9.80
N GLY A 86 0.00 -1.00 -10.86
CA GLY A 86 -0.93 -1.40 -11.92
C GLY A 86 -1.55 -0.20 -12.64
N ALA A 87 -0.80 0.90 -12.76
CA ALA A 87 -1.23 2.12 -13.41
C ALA A 87 -0.72 2.18 -14.86
N SER A 88 -1.40 2.96 -15.72
CA SER A 88 -0.87 3.25 -17.05
C SER A 88 0.38 4.14 -16.98
N PRO A 89 1.25 4.10 -18.01
CA PRO A 89 2.44 4.96 -18.06
C PRO A 89 2.11 6.45 -17.92
N GLU A 90 1.01 6.91 -18.51
CA GLU A 90 0.56 8.31 -18.43
C GLU A 90 0.18 8.69 -16.99
N GLN A 91 -0.52 7.80 -16.29
CA GLN A 91 -0.87 8.02 -14.87
C GLN A 91 0.37 8.07 -13.99
N ALA A 92 1.32 7.16 -14.22
CA ALA A 92 2.58 7.15 -13.49
C ALA A 92 3.45 8.38 -13.81
N ALA A 93 3.47 8.83 -15.06
CA ALA A 93 4.16 10.05 -15.46
C ALA A 93 3.59 11.29 -14.76
N ASN A 94 2.26 11.40 -14.70
CA ASN A 94 1.59 12.48 -13.99
C ASN A 94 1.91 12.45 -12.49
N LEU A 95 1.89 11.27 -11.87
CA LEU A 95 2.25 11.11 -10.46
C LEU A 95 3.70 11.51 -10.18
N VAL A 96 4.65 10.99 -10.96
CA VAL A 96 6.09 11.28 -10.80
C VAL A 96 6.36 12.77 -11.04
N GLY A 97 5.71 13.37 -12.04
CA GLY A 97 5.78 14.81 -12.32
C GLY A 97 5.25 15.65 -11.16
N ALA A 98 4.07 15.30 -10.62
CA ALA A 98 3.48 15.98 -9.47
C ALA A 98 4.35 15.87 -8.21
N ALA A 99 4.93 14.69 -7.96
CA ALA A 99 5.84 14.47 -6.83
C ALA A 99 7.10 15.36 -6.94
N ARG A 100 7.69 15.46 -8.14
CA ARG A 100 8.81 16.39 -8.39
C ARG A 100 8.40 17.84 -8.28
N GLY A 101 7.19 18.21 -8.71
CA GLY A 101 6.70 19.57 -8.62
C GLY A 101 6.39 20.06 -7.20
N THR A 102 6.26 19.15 -6.23
CA THR A 102 5.81 19.47 -4.88
C THR A 102 6.75 18.93 -3.80
N MET A 103 6.84 17.61 -3.65
CA MET A 103 7.55 16.95 -2.54
C MET A 103 9.06 16.83 -2.74
N CYS A 104 9.53 16.69 -3.99
CA CYS A 104 10.94 16.51 -4.31
C CYS A 104 11.40 17.38 -5.47
N THR A 105 11.28 18.69 -5.29
CA THR A 105 11.65 19.73 -6.28
C THR A 105 13.11 19.70 -6.71
N GLN A 106 14.00 19.11 -5.90
CA GLN A 106 15.42 18.97 -6.21
C GLN A 106 15.77 17.61 -6.83
N ALA A 107 14.79 16.72 -7.02
CA ALA A 107 15.06 15.40 -7.58
C ALA A 107 15.41 15.49 -9.08
N PRO A 108 16.46 14.80 -9.53
CA PRO A 108 16.86 14.76 -10.94
C PRO A 108 15.78 14.07 -11.80
N GLY A 109 15.80 14.31 -13.10
CA GLY A 109 14.82 13.83 -14.08
C GLY A 109 15.45 12.97 -15.16
#